data_AF-A0A2J4XVE3-F1
#
_entry.id   AF-A0A2J4XVE3-F1
#
_cell.length_a   1.000
_cell.length_b   1.000
_cell.length_c   1.000
_cell.angle_alpha   90.00
_cell.angle_beta   90.00
_cell.angle_gamma   90.00
#
_symmetry.space_group_name_H-M   'P 1'
#
loop_
_entity.id
_entity.type
_entity.pdbx_description
1 polymer ?
#
loop_
_entity_poly.entity_id
_entity_poly.type
_entity_poly.pdbx_seq_one_letter_code
_entity_poly.pdbx_strand_id
1 'polypeptide(L)' 'MSALTIFSVKDPQNSLWHSTNAEEIQQQLNAKGVRFERWQADRDLGAAPASETVIAAYQHAIDKLVAE' A
#
# COMPACT_ATOMS: atom_id res chain seq x y z
N MET A 1 1.39 5.04 -7.60
CA MET A 1 -0.04 5.41 -7.69
C MET A 1 -0.81 4.16 -7.32
N SER A 2 -1.72 4.23 -6.35
CA SER A 2 -2.52 3.09 -5.90
C SER A 2 -3.94 3.28 -6.37
N ALA A 3 -4.62 2.19 -6.78
CA ALA A 3 -6.02 2.21 -7.14
C ALA A 3 -6.69 1.00 -6.49
N LEU A 4 -7.89 1.20 -5.94
CA LEU A 4 -8.71 0.14 -5.38
C LEU A 4 -10.08 0.20 -6.03
N THR A 5 -10.55 -0.96 -6.51
CA THR A 5 -11.89 -1.13 -7.06
C THR A 5 -12.54 -2.31 -6.36
N ILE A 6 -13.74 -2.09 -5.82
CA ILE A 6 -14.55 -3.09 -5.13
C ILE A 6 -15.72 -3.44 -6.03
N PHE A 7 -15.93 -4.72 -6.29
CA PHE A 7 -17.02 -5.22 -7.13
C PHE A 7 -18.02 -6.02 -6.30
N SER A 8 -19.25 -6.11 -6.79
CA SER A 8 -20.25 -7.00 -6.22
C SER A 8 -19.96 -8.44 -6.61
N VAL A 9 -20.19 -9.38 -5.69
CA VAL A 9 -20.08 -10.82 -5.99
C VAL A 9 -21.15 -11.25 -7.02
N LYS A 10 -22.31 -10.59 -7.02
CA LYS A 10 -23.43 -10.90 -7.93
C LYS A 10 -23.32 -10.21 -9.28
N ASP A 11 -22.62 -9.08 -9.34
CA ASP A 11 -22.46 -8.29 -10.55
C ASP A 11 -21.02 -7.73 -10.61
N PRO A 12 -20.08 -8.51 -11.18
CA PRO A 12 -18.67 -8.12 -11.25
C PRO A 12 -18.38 -7.08 -12.34
N GLN A 13 -19.36 -6.72 -13.17
CA GLN A 13 -19.22 -5.68 -14.19
C GLN A 13 -19.45 -4.28 -13.60
N ASN A 14 -20.24 -4.18 -12.53
CA ASN A 14 -20.45 -2.92 -11.81
C ASN A 14 -19.52 -2.81 -10.60
N SER A 15 -18.64 -1.81 -10.63
CA SER A 15 -17.87 -1.41 -9.45
C SER A 15 -18.80 -0.77 -8.42
N LEU A 16 -18.82 -1.33 -7.22
CA LEU A 16 -19.52 -0.75 -6.07
C LEU A 16 -18.77 0.49 -5.55
N TRP A 17 -17.45 0.47 -5.68
CA TRP A 17 -16.61 1.55 -5.20
C TRP A 17 -15.29 1.54 -5.97
N HIS A 18 -14.78 2.72 -6.28
CA HIS A 18 -13.49 2.92 -6.93
C HIS A 18 -12.84 4.19 -6.38
N SER A 19 -11.57 4.12 -6.01
CA SER A 19 -10.76 5.31 -5.75
C SER A 19 -9.30 5.08 -6.14
N THR A 20 -8.63 6.17 -6.45
CA THR A 20 -7.18 6.26 -6.69
C THR A 20 -6.48 7.09 -5.61
N ASN A 21 -7.22 7.60 -4.63
CA ASN A 21 -6.68 8.34 -3.50
C ASN A 21 -6.23 7.36 -2.40
N ALA A 22 -4.95 7.41 -2.05
CA ALA A 22 -4.37 6.52 -1.05
C ALA A 22 -5.04 6.64 0.33
N GLU A 23 -5.48 7.84 0.73
CA GLU A 23 -6.14 8.06 2.03
C GLU A 23 -7.53 7.42 2.06
N GLU A 24 -8.31 7.58 0.99
CA GLU A 24 -9.64 6.95 0.88
C GLU A 24 -9.55 5.42 0.84
N ILE A 25 -8.55 4.91 0.09
CA ILE A 25 -8.24 3.47 0.02
C ILE A 25 -7.90 2.94 1.42
N GLN A 26 -7.02 3.62 2.14
CA GLN A 26 -6.64 3.24 3.49
C GLN A 26 -7.85 3.18 4.42
N GLN A 27 -8.71 4.19 4.38
CA GLN A 27 -9.93 4.21 5.20
C GLN A 27 -10.88 3.05 4.86
N GLN A 28 -11.12 2.77 3.57
CA GLN A 28 -11.97 1.65 3.15
C GLN A 28 -11.42 0.29 3.58
N LEU A 29 -10.12 0.07 3.40
CA LEU A 29 -9.47 -1.18 3.80
C LEU A 29 -9.46 -1.33 5.33
N ASN A 30 -9.12 -0.27 6.06
CA ASN A 30 -9.09 -0.28 7.52
C ASN A 30 -10.48 -0.51 8.13
N ALA A 31 -11.55 0.03 7.52
CA ALA A 31 -12.93 -0.27 7.93
C ALA A 31 -13.30 -1.76 7.83
N LYS A 32 -12.56 -2.55 7.05
CA LYS A 32 -12.69 -4.02 6.95
C LYS A 32 -11.63 -4.77 7.76
N GLY A 33 -10.81 -4.08 8.55
CA GLY A 33 -9.69 -4.66 9.29
C GLY A 33 -8.49 -5.00 8.42
N VAL A 34 -8.40 -4.45 7.21
CA VAL A 34 -7.26 -4.65 6.30
C VAL A 34 -6.26 -3.52 6.51
N ARG A 35 -5.05 -3.85 6.96
CA ARG A 35 -3.94 -2.89 7.11
C ARG A 35 -3.42 -2.49 5.74
N PHE A 36 -3.42 -1.19 5.46
CA PHE A 36 -2.85 -0.61 4.25
C PHE A 36 -1.86 0.48 4.64
N GLU A 37 -0.61 0.33 4.22
CA GLU A 37 0.47 1.26 4.52
C GLU A 37 1.27 1.55 3.26
N ARG A 38 1.77 2.77 3.17
CA ARG A 38 2.67 3.21 2.10
C ARG A 38 3.98 3.67 2.71
N TRP A 39 4.97 2.78 2.68
CA TRP A 39 6.31 3.12 3.14
C TRP A 39 7.03 3.97 2.09
N GLN A 40 7.73 4.99 2.57
CA GLN A 40 8.63 5.79 1.75
C GLN A 40 10.05 5.32 2.01
N ALA A 41 10.85 5.22 0.94
CA ALA A 41 12.27 4.97 1.12
C ALA A 41 12.88 6.18 1.83
N ASP A 42 13.72 5.93 2.85
CA ASP A 42 14.40 6.99 3.59
C ASP A 42 15.52 7.67 2.77
N ARG A 43 15.87 7.08 1.62
CA ARG A 43 16.93 7.55 0.72
C ARG A 43 16.54 7.39 -0.73
N ASP A 44 17.14 8.22 -1.59
CA ASP A 44 17.04 8.05 -3.03
C ASP A 44 17.71 6.72 -3.44
N LEU A 45 16.97 5.91 -4.20
CA LEU A 45 17.42 4.58 -4.61
C LEU A 45 18.15 4.62 -5.97
N GLY A 46 18.16 5.75 -6.68
CA GLY A 46 18.66 5.83 -8.04
C GLY A 46 17.83 5.04 -9.06
N ALA A 47 18.34 4.95 -10.30
CA ALA A 47 17.59 4.40 -11.43
C ALA A 47 17.49 2.85 -11.43
N ALA A 48 18.44 2.16 -10.78
CA ALA A 48 18.50 0.70 -10.73
C ALA A 48 19.21 0.23 -9.43
N PRO A 49 18.62 0.48 -8.26
CA PRO A 49 19.18 -0.01 -7.00
C PRO A 49 19.29 -1.54 -7.00
N ALA A 50 20.37 -2.07 -6.44
CA ALA A 50 20.42 -3.49 -6.06
C ALA A 50 19.35 -3.78 -5.00
N SER A 51 18.75 -4.98 -5.03
CA SER A 51 17.70 -5.36 -4.08
C SER A 51 18.10 -5.20 -2.61
N GLU A 52 19.38 -5.45 -2.28
CA GLU A 52 19.94 -5.22 -0.94
C GLU A 52 19.84 -3.76 -0.49
N THR A 53 20.12 -2.81 -1.39
CA THR A 53 20.00 -1.37 -1.12
C THR A 53 18.54 -0.95 -0.91
N VAL A 54 17.62 -1.56 -1.65
CA VAL A 54 16.17 -1.33 -1.50
C VAL A 54 15.71 -1.81 -0.13
N ILE A 55 16.03 -3.06 0.25
CA ILE A 55 15.67 -3.61 1.56
C ILE A 55 16.22 -2.74 2.69
N ALA A 56 17.50 -2.34 2.61
CA ALA A 56 18.12 -1.46 3.60
C ALA A 56 17.43 -0.08 3.71
N ALA A 57 16.92 0.46 2.60
CA ALA A 57 16.18 1.72 2.60
C ALA A 57 14.79 1.61 3.27
N TYR A 58 14.17 0.42 3.22
CA TYR A 58 12.88 0.14 3.87
C TYR A 58 13.00 -0.54 5.23
N GLN A 59 14.21 -0.88 5.68
CA GLN A 59 14.47 -1.56 6.95
C GLN A 59 13.83 -0.84 8.13
N HIS A 60 13.83 0.49 8.14
CA HIS A 60 13.21 1.31 9.18
C HIS A 60 11.70 1.07 9.33
N ALA A 61 11.01 0.78 8.23
CA ALA A 61 9.57 0.52 8.24
C ALA A 61 9.27 -0.91 8.71
N ILE A 62 10.14 -1.86 8.36
CA ILE A 62 10.09 -3.24 8.86
C ILE A 62 10.34 -3.26 10.36
N ASP A 63 11.34 -2.52 10.85
CA ASP A 63 11.68 -2.43 12.27
C ASP A 63 10.51 -1.89 13.11
N LYS A 64 9.83 -0.84 12.61
CA LYS A 64 8.59 -0.33 13.22
C LYS A 64 7.49 -1.38 13.29
N LEU A 65 7.33 -2.19 12.26
CA LEU A 65 6.30 -3.24 12.21
C LEU A 65 6.64 -4.41 13.16
N VAL A 66 7.93 -4.73 13.33
CA VAL A 66 8.40 -5.77 14.27
C VAL A 66 8.32 -5.32 15.73
N ALA A 67 8.43 -4.02 16.00
CA ALA A 67 8.34 -3.47 17.34
C ALA A 67 6.92 -3.36 17.91
N GLU A 68 5.88 -3.58 17.08
CA GLU A 68 4.46 -3.65 17.50
C GLU A 68 4.09 -4.96 18.19
#